data_AF-A0A7S2XQN2-F1
#
_entry.id   AF-A0A7S2XQN2-F1
#
_cell.length_a   1.000
_cell.length_b   1.000
_cell.length_c   1.000
_cell.angle_alpha   90.00
_cell.angle_beta   90.00
_cell.angle_gamma   90.00
#
_symmetry.space_group_name_H-M   'P 1'
#
loop_
_entity.id
_entity.type
_entity.pdbx_description
1 polymer ?
#
loop_
_entity_poly.entity_id
_entity_poly.type
_entity_poly.pdbx_seq_one_letter_code
_entity_poly.pdbx_strand_id
1 'polypeptide(L)'
;MNFIAQVEAHLRDLGTEARRKHPGVKEASERGILELRRLQTRYVAAVRRAAAVAKHPTTAILRSQDVLRPFLLAANYPNVSGSLMRKSCMAIQLLCEGDAIVPSDVVHIHRILQIQAQVTHSHLSYVDSKSQERVGTAATTIVAATTQTMTDYLFSSSSNNHNHNHNHN
;
A
#
# COMPACT_ATOMS: atom_id res chain seq x y z
N MET A 1 6.58 -7.56 26.13
CA MET A 1 5.57 -7.31 25.08
C MET A 1 4.60 -8.47 25.02
N ASN A 2 3.28 -8.24 25.02
CA ASN A 2 2.29 -9.32 24.92
C ASN A 2 1.97 -9.56 23.43
N PHE A 3 2.58 -10.59 22.84
CA PHE A 3 2.41 -10.97 21.43
C PHE A 3 0.93 -11.18 21.06
N ILE A 4 0.20 -11.96 21.87
CA ILE A 4 -1.21 -12.30 21.60
C ILE A 4 -2.09 -11.04 21.60
N ALA A 5 -1.89 -10.14 22.56
CA ALA A 5 -2.65 -8.89 22.62
C ALA A 5 -2.41 -8.01 21.38
N GLN A 6 -1.19 -7.97 20.86
CA GLN A 6 -0.88 -7.22 19.64
C GLN A 6 -1.55 -7.83 18.41
N VAL A 7 -1.48 -9.17 18.25
CA VAL A 7 -2.16 -9.85 17.14
C VAL A 7 -3.69 -9.63 17.21
N GLU A 8 -4.29 -9.71 18.40
CA GLU A 8 -5.73 -9.43 18.57
C GLU A 8 -6.07 -7.98 18.20
N ALA A 9 -5.24 -7.01 18.60
CA ALA A 9 -5.41 -5.61 18.22
C ALA A 9 -5.37 -5.44 16.69
N HIS A 10 -4.39 -6.05 16.01
CA HIS A 10 -4.30 -6.01 14.55
C HIS A 10 -5.54 -6.62 13.86
N LEU A 11 -6.06 -7.75 14.36
CA LEU A 11 -7.27 -8.37 13.81
C LEU A 11 -8.50 -7.47 13.96
N ARG A 12 -8.66 -6.81 15.13
CA ARG A 12 -9.77 -5.87 15.41
C ARG A 12 -9.70 -4.63 14.54
N ASP A 13 -8.52 -4.05 14.42
CA ASP A 13 -8.25 -2.90 13.56
C ASP A 13 -8.57 -3.22 12.10
N LEU A 14 -8.07 -4.35 11.61
CA LEU A 14 -8.29 -4.81 10.24
C LEU A 14 -9.79 -5.02 9.97
N GLY A 15 -10.49 -5.70 10.88
CA GLY A 15 -11.93 -5.94 10.74
C GLY A 15 -12.75 -4.65 10.76
N THR A 16 -12.37 -3.69 11.62
CA THR A 16 -13.05 -2.39 11.73
C THR A 16 -12.89 -1.56 10.46
N GLU A 17 -11.68 -1.52 9.90
CA GLU A 17 -11.39 -0.77 8.67
C GLU A 17 -12.05 -1.42 7.45
N ALA A 18 -12.03 -2.75 7.39
CA ALA A 18 -12.55 -3.49 6.25
C ALA A 18 -14.08 -3.57 6.19
N ARG A 19 -14.80 -3.39 7.32
CA ARG A 19 -16.24 -3.70 7.45
C ARG A 19 -17.16 -3.15 6.36
N ARG A 20 -16.85 -1.98 5.80
CA ARG A 20 -17.71 -1.31 4.79
C ARG A 20 -17.40 -1.74 3.36
N LYS A 21 -16.13 -1.94 3.02
CA LYS A 21 -15.66 -2.17 1.63
C LYS A 21 -15.31 -3.63 1.36
N HIS A 22 -14.92 -4.37 2.40
CA HIS A 22 -14.42 -5.74 2.29
C HIS A 22 -15.00 -6.60 3.44
N PRO A 23 -16.31 -6.87 3.45
CA PRO A 23 -16.96 -7.62 4.53
C PRO A 23 -16.36 -9.01 4.76
N GLY A 24 -15.83 -9.66 3.71
CA GLY A 24 -15.12 -10.94 3.85
C GLY A 24 -13.86 -10.88 4.73
N VAL A 25 -13.13 -9.75 4.72
CA VAL A 25 -11.98 -9.54 5.62
C VAL A 25 -12.47 -9.38 7.06
N LYS A 26 -13.57 -8.65 7.27
CA LYS A 26 -14.18 -8.49 8.60
C LYS A 26 -14.58 -9.84 9.19
N GLU A 27 -15.26 -10.67 8.42
CA GLU A 27 -15.64 -12.02 8.87
C GLU A 27 -14.43 -12.89 9.14
N ALA A 28 -13.41 -12.85 8.27
CA ALA A 28 -12.16 -13.56 8.49
C ALA A 28 -11.47 -13.08 9.78
N SER A 29 -11.41 -11.77 10.04
CA SER A 29 -10.84 -11.20 11.26
C SER A 29 -11.56 -11.70 12.52
N GLU A 30 -12.90 -11.76 12.50
CA GLU A 30 -13.69 -12.28 13.62
C GLU A 30 -13.39 -13.76 13.88
N ARG A 31 -13.31 -14.58 12.82
CA ARG A 31 -12.90 -15.99 12.92
C ARG A 31 -11.47 -16.13 13.45
N GLY A 32 -10.55 -15.29 12.97
CA GLY A 32 -9.16 -15.26 13.43
C GLY A 32 -9.05 -14.91 14.91
N ILE A 33 -9.89 -13.99 15.43
CA ILE A 33 -9.93 -13.65 16.87
C ILE A 33 -10.40 -14.84 17.70
N LEU A 34 -11.43 -15.56 17.24
CA LEU A 34 -11.93 -16.75 17.94
C LEU A 34 -10.86 -17.85 18.00
N GLU A 35 -10.16 -18.10 16.89
CA GLU A 35 -9.08 -19.08 16.87
C GLU A 35 -7.89 -18.63 17.72
N LEU A 36 -7.49 -17.36 17.66
CA LEU A 36 -6.41 -16.81 18.50
C LEU A 36 -6.70 -17.01 19.99
N ARG A 37 -7.96 -16.79 20.42
CA ARG A 37 -8.38 -17.02 21.82
C ARG A 37 -8.30 -18.49 22.21
N ARG A 38 -8.72 -19.40 21.33
CA ARG A 38 -8.58 -20.84 21.53
C ARG A 38 -7.10 -21.24 21.66
N LEU A 39 -6.23 -20.70 20.80
CA LEU A 39 -4.78 -20.90 20.86
C LEU A 39 -4.18 -20.33 22.15
N GLN A 40 -4.63 -19.16 22.60
CA GLN A 40 -4.22 -18.57 23.88
C GLN A 40 -4.57 -19.49 25.06
N THR A 41 -5.79 -20.06 25.10
CA THR A 41 -6.16 -21.02 26.14
C THR A 41 -5.23 -22.23 26.13
N ARG A 42 -4.89 -22.76 24.94
CA ARG A 42 -3.92 -23.86 24.80
C ARG A 42 -2.52 -23.47 25.27
N TYR A 43 -2.06 -22.28 24.92
CA TYR A 43 -0.76 -21.74 25.35
C TYR A 43 -0.70 -21.60 26.87
N VAL A 44 -1.70 -20.97 27.50
CA VAL A 44 -1.77 -20.81 28.96
C VAL A 44 -1.80 -22.17 29.67
N ALA A 45 -2.57 -23.13 29.14
CA ALA A 45 -2.58 -24.49 29.68
C ALA A 45 -1.21 -25.19 29.53
N ALA A 46 -0.51 -24.98 28.41
CA ALA A 46 0.84 -25.49 28.21
C ALA A 46 1.86 -24.83 29.14
N VAL A 47 1.77 -23.52 29.36
CA VAL A 47 2.62 -22.78 30.31
C VAL A 47 2.42 -23.30 31.73
N ARG A 48 1.17 -23.53 32.15
CA ARG A 48 0.85 -24.10 33.47
C ARG A 48 1.43 -25.50 33.65
N ARG A 49 1.39 -26.34 32.62
CA ARG A 49 2.04 -27.67 32.65
C ARG A 49 3.57 -27.59 32.64
N ALA A 50 4.12 -26.68 31.85
CA ALA A 50 5.56 -26.47 31.71
C ALA A 50 6.23 -25.91 32.98
N ALA A 51 5.47 -25.18 33.82
CA ALA A 51 5.95 -24.75 35.13
C ALA A 51 6.42 -25.93 36.02
N ALA A 52 5.96 -27.15 35.72
CA ALA A 52 6.43 -28.38 36.38
C ALA A 52 7.66 -29.04 35.72
N VAL A 53 8.07 -28.64 34.50
CA VAL A 53 9.06 -29.38 33.67
C VAL A 53 10.15 -28.48 33.04
N ALA A 54 10.35 -27.26 33.56
CA ALA A 54 11.42 -26.31 33.18
C ALA A 54 11.50 -25.85 31.70
N LYS A 55 10.66 -26.37 30.78
CA LYS A 55 10.64 -25.99 29.36
C LYS A 55 9.41 -25.18 29.01
N HIS A 56 9.55 -23.86 28.89
CA HIS A 56 8.45 -22.99 28.47
C HIS A 56 8.01 -23.28 27.02
N PRO A 57 6.69 -23.30 26.73
CA PRO A 57 6.19 -23.46 25.38
C PRO A 57 6.55 -22.25 24.52
N THR A 58 6.88 -22.49 23.25
CA THR A 58 7.16 -21.44 22.28
C THR A 58 5.86 -20.92 21.64
N THR A 59 5.95 -19.74 21.02
CA THR A 59 4.88 -19.13 20.23
C THR A 59 4.49 -19.96 18.99
N ALA A 60 5.27 -20.98 18.62
CA ALA A 60 4.92 -21.94 17.57
C ALA A 60 3.57 -22.64 17.81
N ILE A 61 3.10 -22.75 19.06
CA ILE A 61 1.76 -23.28 19.37
C ILE A 61 0.63 -22.38 18.84
N LEU A 62 0.95 -21.12 18.51
CA LEU A 62 0.02 -20.12 17.99
C LEU A 62 -0.01 -20.09 16.45
N ARG A 63 0.75 -20.97 15.77
CA ARG A 63 0.70 -21.10 14.31
C ARG A 63 -0.69 -21.54 13.87
N SER A 64 -1.38 -20.69 13.12
CA SER A 64 -2.70 -20.99 12.57
C SER A 64 -2.94 -20.23 11.28
N GLN A 65 -3.46 -20.94 10.27
CA GLN A 65 -3.88 -20.33 9.01
C GLN A 65 -5.01 -19.34 9.24
N ASP A 66 -5.94 -19.62 10.16
CA ASP A 66 -7.10 -18.77 10.43
C ASP A 66 -6.71 -17.42 11.05
N VAL A 67 -5.56 -17.36 11.72
CA VAL A 67 -4.99 -16.11 12.25
C VAL A 67 -4.30 -15.31 11.16
N LEU A 68 -3.64 -15.97 10.20
CA LEU A 68 -2.93 -15.33 9.09
C LEU A 68 -3.88 -14.86 7.96
N ARG A 69 -4.92 -15.64 7.67
CA ARG A 69 -5.81 -15.49 6.51
C ARG A 69 -6.46 -14.12 6.37
N PRO A 70 -6.90 -13.41 7.44
CA PRO A 70 -7.50 -12.09 7.30
C PRO A 70 -6.55 -11.07 6.67
N PHE A 71 -5.27 -11.13 7.06
CA PHE A 71 -4.24 -10.21 6.56
C PHE A 71 -3.90 -10.46 5.09
N LEU A 72 -3.75 -11.75 4.72
CA LEU A 72 -3.54 -12.15 3.33
C LEU A 72 -4.72 -11.77 2.45
N LEU A 73 -5.94 -12.00 2.93
CA LEU A 73 -7.17 -11.68 2.21
C LEU A 73 -7.28 -10.17 1.96
N ALA A 74 -7.02 -9.35 2.99
CA ALA A 74 -6.96 -7.90 2.85
C ALA A 74 -5.91 -7.45 1.83
N ALA A 75 -4.71 -8.05 1.86
CA ALA A 75 -3.63 -7.74 0.93
C ALA A 75 -3.89 -8.24 -0.52
N ASN A 76 -4.91 -9.08 -0.74
CA ASN A 76 -5.26 -9.59 -2.06
C ASN A 76 -6.31 -8.76 -2.80
N TYR A 77 -6.96 -7.79 -2.15
CA TYR A 77 -7.97 -6.99 -2.84
C TYR A 77 -7.33 -6.02 -3.84
N PRO A 78 -7.83 -5.96 -5.09
CA PRO A 78 -7.30 -5.04 -6.11
C PRO A 78 -7.40 -3.56 -5.73
N ASN A 79 -8.43 -3.19 -4.96
CA ASN A 79 -8.73 -1.82 -4.56
C ASN A 79 -8.54 -1.61 -3.04
N VAL A 80 -7.60 -2.34 -2.44
CA VAL A 80 -7.24 -2.21 -1.03
C VAL A 80 -6.75 -0.79 -0.73
N SER A 81 -7.20 -0.19 0.38
CA SER A 81 -6.68 1.11 0.81
C SER A 81 -5.23 0.97 1.27
N GLY A 82 -4.41 2.02 1.10
CA GLY A 82 -3.04 2.01 1.61
C GLY A 82 -2.95 1.81 3.13
N SER A 83 -3.95 2.26 3.88
CA SER A 83 -4.06 2.00 5.33
C SER A 83 -4.31 0.52 5.63
N LEU A 84 -5.28 -0.11 4.97
CA LEU A 84 -5.62 -1.52 5.17
C LEU A 84 -4.45 -2.44 4.75
N MET A 85 -3.80 -2.12 3.63
CA MET A 85 -2.58 -2.81 3.18
C MET A 85 -1.47 -2.70 4.23
N ARG A 86 -1.19 -1.49 4.73
CA ARG A 86 -0.18 -1.28 5.77
C ARG A 86 -0.47 -2.09 7.02
N LYS A 87 -1.73 -2.09 7.49
CA LYS A 87 -2.15 -2.89 8.66
C LYS A 87 -1.91 -4.39 8.44
N SER A 88 -2.23 -4.91 7.26
CA SER A 88 -1.94 -6.29 6.89
C SER A 88 -0.45 -6.60 6.93
N CYS A 89 0.40 -5.76 6.31
CA CYS A 89 1.84 -5.99 6.28
C CYS A 89 2.46 -5.97 7.69
N MET A 90 2.07 -5.00 8.54
CA MET A 90 2.56 -4.93 9.92
C MET A 90 2.18 -6.18 10.72
N ALA A 91 0.94 -6.68 10.55
CA ALA A 91 0.50 -7.88 11.23
C ALA A 91 1.22 -9.14 10.75
N ILE A 92 1.45 -9.27 9.43
CA ILE A 92 2.21 -10.39 8.86
C ILE A 92 3.64 -10.37 9.40
N GLN A 93 4.29 -9.21 9.46
CA GLN A 93 5.62 -9.06 10.05
C GLN A 93 5.63 -9.50 11.53
N LEU A 94 4.66 -9.05 12.32
CA LEU A 94 4.53 -9.47 13.72
C LEU A 94 4.40 -11.00 13.84
N LEU A 95 3.59 -11.64 12.99
CA LEU A 95 3.45 -13.10 12.99
C LEU A 95 4.74 -13.82 12.61
N CYS A 96 5.53 -13.27 11.68
CA CYS A 96 6.86 -13.80 11.33
C CYS A 96 7.82 -13.71 12.53
N GLU A 97 7.92 -12.54 13.16
CA GLU A 97 8.79 -12.30 14.32
C GLU A 97 8.43 -13.21 15.50
N GLY A 98 7.14 -13.51 15.66
CA GLY A 98 6.62 -14.41 16.68
C GLY A 98 6.61 -15.89 16.32
N ASP A 99 7.20 -16.33 15.20
CA ASP A 99 7.15 -17.73 14.73
C ASP A 99 5.73 -18.34 14.70
N ALA A 100 4.73 -17.49 14.41
CA ALA A 100 3.31 -17.83 14.45
C ALA A 100 2.72 -18.09 13.06
N ILE A 101 3.58 -18.42 12.09
CA ILE A 101 3.20 -18.75 10.71
C ILE A 101 3.38 -20.24 10.47
N VAL A 102 2.39 -20.87 9.85
CA VAL A 102 2.52 -22.25 9.39
C VAL A 102 3.53 -22.27 8.23
N PRO A 103 4.59 -23.10 8.26
CA PRO A 103 5.65 -23.06 7.24
C PRO A 103 5.14 -23.19 5.79
N SER A 104 4.07 -23.97 5.57
CA SER A 104 3.45 -24.13 4.25
C SER A 104 2.78 -22.85 3.73
N ASP A 105 2.46 -21.87 4.59
CA ASP A 105 1.80 -20.62 4.19
C ASP A 105 2.75 -19.51 3.76
N VAL A 106 4.06 -19.70 3.92
CA VAL A 106 5.07 -18.73 3.50
C VAL A 106 4.96 -18.44 2.00
N VAL A 107 4.57 -19.44 1.20
CA VAL A 107 4.33 -19.27 -0.25
C VAL A 107 3.21 -18.27 -0.54
N HIS A 108 2.16 -18.24 0.28
CA HIS A 108 1.04 -17.32 0.13
C HIS A 108 1.45 -15.89 0.46
N ILE A 109 2.28 -15.71 1.49
CA ILE A 109 2.85 -14.40 1.85
C ILE A 109 3.76 -13.90 0.73
N HIS A 110 4.68 -14.72 0.25
CA HIS A 110 5.58 -14.34 -0.84
C HIS A 110 4.79 -13.94 -2.09
N ARG A 111 3.80 -14.75 -2.47
CA ARG A 111 2.97 -14.47 -3.65
C ARG A 111 2.23 -13.15 -3.53
N ILE A 112 1.62 -12.86 -2.37
CA ILE A 112 0.84 -11.63 -2.20
C ILE A 112 1.73 -10.39 -2.24
N LEU A 113 2.88 -10.43 -1.57
CA LEU A 113 3.81 -9.31 -1.55
C LEU A 113 4.39 -9.04 -2.94
N GLN A 114 4.70 -10.10 -3.69
CA GLN A 114 5.18 -9.97 -5.07
C GLN A 114 4.13 -9.31 -5.98
N ILE A 115 2.86 -9.73 -5.88
CA ILE A 115 1.76 -9.12 -6.65
C ILE A 115 1.64 -7.63 -6.30
N GLN A 116 1.64 -7.29 -5.01
CA GLN A 116 1.47 -5.90 -4.57
C GLN A 116 2.66 -5.02 -4.94
N ALA A 117 3.89 -5.55 -4.88
CA ALA A 117 5.09 -4.87 -5.34
C ALA A 117 5.01 -4.59 -6.86
N GLN A 118 4.59 -5.57 -7.66
CA GLN A 118 4.46 -5.41 -9.10
C GLN A 118 3.40 -4.36 -9.47
N VAL A 119 2.23 -4.41 -8.82
CA VAL A 119 1.15 -3.44 -9.04
C VAL A 119 1.61 -2.04 -8.68
N THR A 120 2.28 -1.88 -7.55
CA THR A 120 2.82 -0.58 -7.10
C THR A 120 3.87 -0.06 -8.07
N HIS A 121 4.78 -0.92 -8.54
CA HIS A 121 5.80 -0.56 -9.52
C HIS A 121 5.18 -0.08 -10.83
N SER A 122 4.24 -0.85 -11.41
CA SER A 122 3.55 -0.47 -12.65
C SER A 122 2.78 0.85 -12.51
N HIS A 123 2.12 1.07 -11.37
CA HIS A 123 1.44 2.34 -11.10
C HIS A 123 2.42 3.52 -11.06
N LEU A 124 3.56 3.35 -10.38
CA LEU A 124 4.57 4.41 -10.27
C LEU A 124 5.18 4.76 -11.64
N SER A 125 5.51 3.75 -12.45
CA SER A 125 6.01 3.94 -13.82
C SER A 125 5.01 4.69 -14.70
N TYR A 126 3.71 4.35 -14.61
CA TYR A 126 2.66 5.03 -15.35
C TYR A 126 2.54 6.52 -14.94
N VAL A 127 2.59 6.81 -13.65
CA VAL A 127 2.53 8.19 -13.13
C VAL A 127 3.74 9.00 -13.57
N ASP A 128 4.93 8.41 -13.59
CA ASP A 128 6.16 9.05 -14.07
C ASP A 128 6.06 9.38 -15.56
N SER A 129 5.65 8.43 -16.40
CA SER A 129 5.42 8.67 -17.84
C SER A 129 4.40 9.78 -18.09
N LYS A 130 3.27 9.78 -17.36
CA LYS A 130 2.26 10.85 -17.44
C LYS A 130 2.80 12.22 -17.02
N SER A 131 3.69 12.24 -16.03
CA SER A 131 4.31 13.48 -15.55
C SER A 131 5.27 14.04 -16.60
N GLN A 132 6.07 13.18 -17.24
CA GLN A 132 6.94 13.57 -18.35
C GLN A 132 6.17 14.07 -19.58
N GLU A 133 5.05 13.44 -19.95
CA GLU A 133 4.17 13.92 -21.04
C GLU A 133 3.63 15.33 -20.78
N ARG A 134 3.21 15.61 -19.54
CA ARG A 134 2.71 16.94 -19.14
C ARG A 134 3.79 18.01 -19.19
N VAL A 135 4.99 17.68 -18.75
CA VAL A 135 6.15 18.60 -18.83
C VAL A 135 6.54 18.84 -20.28
N GLY A 136 6.57 17.81 -21.13
CA GLY A 136 6.84 17.93 -22.56
C GLY A 136 5.82 18.82 -23.27
N THR A 137 4.53 18.61 -23.01
CA THR A 137 3.46 19.42 -23.60
C THR A 137 3.55 20.89 -23.17
N ALA A 138 3.82 21.15 -21.88
CA ALA A 138 4.00 22.50 -21.36
C ALA A 138 5.23 23.19 -21.96
N ALA A 139 6.37 22.49 -22.07
CA ALA A 139 7.59 23.00 -22.70
C ALA A 139 7.37 23.33 -24.19
N THR A 140 6.72 22.45 -24.95
CA THR A 140 6.38 22.70 -26.36
C THR A 140 5.45 23.90 -26.51
N THR A 141 4.47 24.07 -25.61
CA THR A 141 3.55 25.21 -25.65
C THR A 141 4.27 26.54 -25.36
N ILE A 142 5.18 26.56 -24.37
CA ILE A 142 5.98 27.75 -24.04
C ILE A 142 6.91 28.13 -25.19
N VAL A 143 7.57 27.14 -25.81
CA VAL A 143 8.45 27.39 -26.97
C VAL A 143 7.64 27.94 -28.14
N ALA A 144 6.50 27.33 -28.49
CA ALA A 144 5.64 27.81 -29.57
C ALA A 144 5.12 29.24 -29.32
N ALA A 145 4.66 29.56 -28.11
CA ALA A 145 4.22 30.91 -27.74
C ALA A 145 5.36 31.94 -27.84
N THR A 146 6.57 31.57 -27.42
CA THR A 146 7.74 32.44 -27.51
C THR A 146 8.15 32.70 -28.96
N THR A 147 8.14 31.67 -29.80
CA THR A 147 8.46 31.81 -31.24
C THR A 147 7.42 32.66 -31.96
N GLN A 148 6.12 32.47 -31.68
CA GLN A 148 5.04 33.29 -32.23
C GLN A 148 5.22 34.77 -31.87
N THR A 149 5.53 35.05 -30.61
CA THR A 149 5.75 36.42 -30.13
C THR A 149 6.96 37.06 -30.82
N MET A 150 8.07 36.32 -31.00
CA MET A 150 9.23 36.82 -31.73
C MET A 150 8.95 37.07 -33.22
N THR A 151 8.15 36.21 -33.88
CA THR A 151 7.74 36.45 -35.28
C THR A 151 6.86 37.69 -35.41
N ASP A 152 5.94 37.91 -34.46
CA ASP A 152 5.05 39.07 -34.48
C ASP A 152 5.83 40.39 -34.28
N TYR A 153 6.84 40.40 -33.41
CA TYR A 153 7.74 41.56 -33.25
C TYR A 153 8.57 41.86 -34.51
N LEU A 154 9.06 40.81 -35.21
CA LEU A 154 9.86 40.99 -36.43
C LEU A 154 9.03 41.50 -37.62
N PHE A 155 7.78 41.04 -37.76
CA PHE A 155 6.88 41.51 -38.82
C PHE A 155 6.31 42.90 -38.53
N SER A 156 5.96 43.23 -37.28
CA SER A 156 5.50 44.57 -36.91
C SER A 156 6.56 45.66 -37.11
N SER A 157 7.86 45.30 -37.03
CA SER A 157 8.97 46.23 -37.24
C SER A 157 9.21 46.54 -38.73
N SER A 158 8.70 45.72 -39.65
CA SER A 158 8.83 45.95 -41.10
C SER A 158 7.75 46.86 -41.70
N SER A 159 6.63 47.08 -41.00
CA SER A 159 5.52 47.92 -41.50
C SER A 159 5.62 49.41 -41.15
N ASN A 160 6.58 49.84 -40.32
CA ASN A 160 6.64 51.22 -39.81
C ASN A 160 7.53 52.20 -40.61
N ASN A 161 8.05 51.82 -41.78
CA ASN A 161 9.04 52.63 -42.50
C ASN A 161 8.51 53.32 -43.77
N HIS A 162 7.23 53.73 -43.81
CA HIS A 162 6.64 54.34 -45.02
C HIS A 162 5.72 55.56 -44.78
N ASN A 163 6.02 56.42 -43.79
CA ASN A 163 5.26 57.67 -43.65
C ASN A 163 6.09 58.83 -43.09
N HIS A 164 7.00 59.36 -43.91
CA HIS A 164 7.49 60.73 -43.72
C HIS A 164 8.01 61.30 -45.03
N ASN A 165 7.12 61.85 -45.87
CA ASN A 165 7.50 63.04 -46.62
C ASN A 165 6.30 63.81 -47.16
N HIS A 166 6.50 65.13 -47.19
CA HIS A 166 5.68 66.20 -47.80
C HIS A 166 4.60 66.85 -46.93
N ASN A 167 4.98 67.95 -46.29
CA ASN A 167 4.19 69.17 -46.38
C ASN A 167 5.11 70.41 -46.40
N HIS A 168 5.24 71.02 -47.58
CA HIS A 168 5.78 72.36 -47.80
C HIS A 168 4.90 73.02 -48.88
N ASN A 169 3.95 73.84 -48.44
CA ASN A 169 3.65 75.18 -48.94
C ASN A 169 2.47 75.78 -48.17
#